data_AF-A0A1F4PDD1-F1
#
_entry.id   AF-A0A1F4PDD1-F1
#
_cell.length_a   1.000
_cell.length_b   1.000
_cell.length_c   1.000
_cell.angle_alpha   90.00
_cell.angle_beta   90.00
_cell.angle_gamma   90.00
#
_symmetry.space_group_name_H-M   'P 1'
#
loop_
_entity.id
_entity.type
_entity.pdbx_description
1 polymer ?
#
loop_
_entity_poly.entity_id
_entity_poly.type
_entity_poly.pdbx_seq_one_letter_code
_entity_poly.pdbx_strand_id
1 'polypeptide(L)'
;MSAKVQTARAKAPRTALAENAQGVTQRARAYQGFTQQILSGKIRSGQFVSQRELMTLLDMPLAAVREMIPRLEAGGLIKTVPQRGLQIAHVDLKLIRNAFQVRSLIEREAVQHFVHSASDSELQAIEASHQDILSRASALDQPLASDRTLLDDAQAVDWGLHDRLVDALGNDILSEIYRVNSLRVRLIKLEHSVITPARLIPAMQEHLRFIAALLRRDALDATQLLDEHINSARNRVMTAPLEQVRSEWEPSLIPSTPRNIT
;
A
#
# COMPACT_ATOMS: atom_id res chain seq x y z
N MET A 1 36.19 18.36 -71.46
CA MET A 1 36.97 17.18 -71.05
C MET A 1 37.13 17.18 -69.53
N SER A 2 36.64 16.11 -68.90
CA SER A 2 36.97 15.58 -67.57
C SER A 2 37.17 16.52 -66.38
N ALA A 3 36.24 16.46 -65.43
CA ALA A 3 36.60 16.41 -64.00
C ALA A 3 35.63 15.49 -63.25
N LYS A 4 36.22 14.54 -62.54
CA LYS A 4 35.62 13.35 -61.93
C LYS A 4 34.76 13.67 -60.71
N VAL A 5 33.73 12.85 -60.57
CA VAL A 5 32.94 12.58 -59.36
C VAL A 5 33.86 12.17 -58.20
N GLN A 6 33.67 12.78 -57.03
CA GLN A 6 34.06 12.16 -55.77
C GLN A 6 33.00 12.43 -54.69
N THR A 7 32.57 11.32 -54.12
CA THR A 7 31.43 11.09 -53.23
C THR A 7 31.62 11.66 -51.83
N ALA A 8 30.73 12.55 -51.39
CA ALA A 8 30.54 12.87 -49.99
C ALA A 8 29.38 12.02 -49.43
N ARG A 9 29.73 11.11 -48.52
CA ARG A 9 28.81 10.17 -47.87
C ARG A 9 28.04 10.92 -46.77
N ALA A 10 26.83 11.40 -47.07
CA ALA A 10 25.92 11.93 -46.07
C ALA A 10 25.36 10.76 -45.24
N LYS A 11 25.73 10.71 -43.95
CA LYS A 11 25.23 9.74 -42.97
C LYS A 11 23.78 10.10 -42.65
N ALA A 12 22.84 9.26 -43.08
CA ALA A 12 21.44 9.38 -42.71
C ALA A 12 21.28 9.39 -41.17
N PRO A 13 20.45 10.25 -40.58
CA PRO A 13 20.13 10.16 -39.17
C PRO A 13 19.29 8.89 -38.94
N ARG A 14 19.93 7.89 -38.33
CA ARG A 14 19.25 6.70 -37.81
C ARG A 14 18.35 7.12 -36.66
N THR A 15 17.04 7.02 -36.90
CA THR A 15 16.01 6.58 -35.94
C THR A 15 16.17 7.07 -34.49
N ALA A 16 15.63 8.27 -34.21
CA ALA A 16 15.31 8.76 -32.87
C ALA A 16 13.79 8.75 -32.62
N LEU A 17 13.11 7.67 -33.04
CA LEU A 17 11.66 7.49 -32.89
C LEU A 17 11.38 6.02 -32.53
N ALA A 18 11.97 5.52 -31.44
CA ALA A 18 11.65 4.19 -30.91
C ALA A 18 12.07 4.01 -29.44
N GLU A 19 11.88 5.00 -28.57
CA GLU A 19 12.00 4.80 -27.12
C GLU A 19 10.96 5.67 -26.40
N ASN A 20 9.67 5.36 -26.58
CA ASN A 20 8.64 5.92 -25.71
C ASN A 20 7.52 4.91 -25.46
N ALA A 21 7.91 3.75 -24.93
CA ALA A 21 6.98 2.77 -24.39
C ALA A 21 7.55 2.26 -23.05
N GLN A 22 6.78 2.51 -21.97
CA GLN A 22 6.93 2.01 -20.60
C GLN A 22 7.91 2.76 -19.67
N GLY A 23 7.43 3.84 -19.02
CA GLY A 23 8.18 4.59 -18.02
C GLY A 23 7.43 4.77 -16.71
N VAL A 24 7.28 3.72 -15.90
CA VAL A 24 6.98 3.93 -14.47
C VAL A 24 8.18 4.71 -13.91
N THR A 25 7.93 5.93 -13.43
CA THR A 25 9.01 6.78 -12.90
C THR A 25 9.74 6.04 -11.79
N GLN A 26 11.06 6.26 -11.65
CA GLN A 26 11.85 5.65 -10.57
C GLN A 26 11.25 5.93 -9.19
N ARG A 27 10.58 7.08 -9.04
CA ARG A 27 9.82 7.50 -7.86
C ARG A 27 8.58 6.61 -7.60
N ALA A 28 7.80 6.33 -8.63
CA ALA A 28 6.65 5.44 -8.50
C ALA A 28 7.09 4.00 -8.15
N ARG A 29 8.18 3.51 -8.77
CA ARG A 29 8.76 2.21 -8.45
C ARG A 29 9.24 2.13 -7.00
N ALA A 30 9.84 3.20 -6.49
CA ALA A 30 10.32 3.31 -5.12
C ALA A 30 9.18 3.19 -4.10
N TYR A 31 8.11 3.94 -4.35
CA TYR A 31 6.93 3.91 -3.52
C TYR A 31 6.23 2.55 -3.54
N GLN A 32 6.09 1.96 -4.73
CA GLN A 32 5.56 0.60 -4.90
C GLN A 32 6.44 -0.44 -4.19
N GLY A 33 7.77 -0.35 -4.31
CA GLY A 33 8.70 -1.22 -3.60
C GLY A 33 8.50 -1.13 -2.10
N PHE A 34 8.47 0.08 -1.53
CA PHE A 34 8.25 0.29 -0.10
C PHE A 34 6.90 -0.29 0.36
N THR A 35 5.86 -0.07 -0.45
CA THR A 35 4.53 -0.66 -0.26
C THR A 35 4.59 -2.18 -0.19
N GLN A 36 5.26 -2.84 -1.13
CA GLN A 36 5.40 -4.30 -1.18
C GLN A 36 6.16 -4.85 0.03
N GLN A 37 7.17 -4.12 0.51
CA GLN A 37 7.89 -4.53 1.72
C GLN A 37 7.05 -4.41 2.99
N ILE A 38 6.14 -3.43 3.07
CA ILE A 38 5.12 -3.38 4.13
C ILE A 38 4.17 -4.58 4.01
N LEU A 39 3.62 -4.83 2.82
CA LEU A 39 2.67 -5.92 2.61
C LEU A 39 3.24 -7.31 2.93
N SER A 40 4.51 -7.54 2.61
CA SER A 40 5.22 -8.79 2.90
C SER A 40 5.73 -8.90 4.35
N GLY A 41 5.52 -7.87 5.18
CA GLY A 41 5.97 -7.85 6.58
C GLY A 41 7.47 -7.68 6.79
N LYS A 42 8.23 -7.42 5.72
CA LYS A 42 9.68 -7.12 5.78
C LYS A 42 9.94 -5.70 6.31
N ILE A 43 8.98 -4.79 6.12
CA ILE A 43 8.93 -3.49 6.79
C ILE A 43 7.89 -3.54 7.91
N ARG A 44 8.34 -3.34 9.16
CA ARG A 44 7.50 -3.35 10.37
C ARG A 44 7.44 -1.97 11.02
N SER A 45 6.36 -1.72 11.76
CA SER A 45 6.19 -0.50 12.56
C SER A 45 7.36 -0.30 13.53
N GLY A 46 7.82 0.95 13.66
CA GLY A 46 8.84 1.35 14.65
C GLY A 46 10.26 0.82 14.44
N GLN A 47 10.49 -0.13 13.53
CA GLN A 47 11.82 -0.70 13.29
C GLN A 47 12.78 0.35 12.74
N PHE A 48 14.08 0.18 13.01
CA PHE A 48 15.14 0.97 12.40
C PHE A 48 15.69 0.25 11.17
N VAL A 49 15.90 1.00 10.09
CA VAL A 49 16.59 0.54 8.88
C VAL A 49 17.67 1.55 8.48
N SER A 50 18.81 1.04 8.03
CA SER A 50 19.87 1.82 7.40
C SER A 50 19.54 2.10 5.93
N GLN A 51 20.19 3.09 5.32
CA GLN A 51 20.07 3.34 3.88
C GLN A 51 20.47 2.10 3.06
N ARG A 52 21.47 1.33 3.54
CA ARG A 52 21.96 0.13 2.87
C ARG A 52 20.93 -1.01 2.92
N GLU A 53 20.28 -1.21 4.06
CA GLU A 53 19.19 -2.20 4.16
C GLU A 53 18.01 -1.78 3.28
N LEU A 54 17.69 -0.47 3.23
CA LEU A 54 16.63 0.03 2.38
C LEU A 54 16.96 -0.15 0.88
N MET A 55 18.22 -0.02 0.47
CA MET A 55 18.65 -0.38 -0.90
C MET A 55 18.36 -1.85 -1.22
N THR A 56 18.69 -2.77 -0.30
CA THR A 56 18.46 -4.20 -0.47
C THR A 56 16.98 -4.54 -0.49
N LEU A 57 16.19 -3.95 0.42
CA LEU A 57 14.75 -4.17 0.52
C LEU A 57 13.99 -3.69 -0.72
N LEU A 58 14.42 -2.56 -1.30
CA LEU A 58 13.73 -1.93 -2.42
C LEU A 58 14.32 -2.31 -3.79
N ASP A 59 15.45 -3.02 -3.81
CA ASP A 59 16.27 -3.28 -5.00
C ASP A 59 16.59 -1.98 -5.76
N MET A 60 17.19 -1.02 -5.06
CA MET A 60 17.47 0.32 -5.57
C MET A 60 18.89 0.81 -5.29
N PRO A 61 19.48 1.59 -6.20
CA PRO A 61 20.78 2.22 -5.97
C PRO A 61 20.69 3.28 -4.86
N LEU A 62 21.82 3.53 -4.19
CA LEU A 62 21.91 4.46 -3.05
C LEU A 62 21.39 5.87 -3.38
N ALA A 63 21.68 6.37 -4.58
CA ALA A 63 21.21 7.68 -5.03
C ALA A 63 19.67 7.77 -5.04
N ALA A 64 18.99 6.75 -5.59
CA ALA A 64 17.53 6.69 -5.62
C ALA A 64 16.93 6.56 -4.21
N VAL A 65 17.56 5.77 -3.34
CA VAL A 65 17.15 5.67 -1.92
C VAL A 65 17.27 7.02 -1.21
N ARG A 66 18.37 7.75 -1.43
CA ARG A 66 18.58 9.09 -0.83
C ARG A 66 17.56 10.12 -1.31
N GLU A 67 17.15 10.07 -2.58
CA GLU A 67 16.08 10.94 -3.09
C GLU A 67 14.70 10.58 -2.54
N MET A 68 14.49 9.33 -2.14
CA MET A 68 13.21 8.83 -1.62
C MET A 68 12.99 9.17 -0.15
N ILE A 69 14.07 9.21 0.65
CA ILE A 69 13.98 9.45 2.10
C ILE A 69 13.18 10.71 2.44
N PRO A 70 13.44 11.90 1.85
CA PRO A 70 12.67 13.10 2.14
C PRO A 70 11.18 12.95 1.83
N ARG A 71 10.82 12.14 0.83
CA ARG A 71 9.41 11.88 0.46
C ARG A 71 8.72 10.96 1.46
N LEU A 72 9.40 9.88 1.86
CA LEU A 72 8.88 8.99 2.91
C LEU A 72 8.76 9.73 4.25
N GLU A 73 9.68 10.64 4.56
CA GLU A 73 9.61 11.51 5.73
C GLU A 73 8.48 12.53 5.65
N ALA A 74 8.30 13.21 4.51
CA ALA A 74 7.17 14.11 4.29
C ALA A 74 5.83 13.36 4.38
N GLY A 75 5.79 12.12 3.92
CA GLY A 75 4.70 11.19 4.12
C GLY A 75 4.61 10.61 5.54
N GLY A 76 5.50 10.97 6.46
CA GLY A 76 5.51 10.44 7.83
C GLY A 76 5.59 8.91 7.92
N LEU A 77 6.09 8.26 6.87
CA LEU A 77 6.28 6.81 6.79
C LEU A 77 7.61 6.38 7.40
N ILE A 78 8.58 7.30 7.42
CA ILE A 78 9.85 7.15 8.13
C ILE A 78 10.22 8.45 8.86
N LYS A 79 11.21 8.37 9.74
CA LYS A 79 11.87 9.50 10.39
C LYS A 79 13.37 9.24 10.46
N THR A 80 14.18 10.18 10.00
CA THR A 80 15.64 10.13 10.19
C THR A 80 15.97 10.45 11.64
N VAL A 81 16.69 9.54 12.29
CA VAL A 81 17.16 9.69 13.66
C VAL A 81 18.70 9.74 13.64
N PRO A 82 19.31 10.86 14.09
CA PRO A 82 20.76 11.01 14.10
C PRO A 82 21.46 9.82 14.75
N GLN A 83 22.50 9.31 14.10
CA GLN A 83 23.31 8.16 14.52
C GLN A 83 22.57 6.80 14.68
N ARG A 84 21.25 6.75 14.48
CA ARG A 84 20.44 5.53 14.60
C ARG A 84 19.88 5.01 13.28
N GLY A 85 19.76 5.87 12.26
CA GLY A 85 19.26 5.49 10.93
C GLY A 85 17.85 6.00 10.67
N LEU A 86 17.09 5.27 9.86
CA LEU A 86 15.72 5.61 9.45
C LEU A 86 14.74 4.79 10.28
N GLN A 87 13.93 5.43 11.10
CA GLN A 87 12.88 4.77 11.86
C GLN A 87 11.61 4.68 11.01
N ILE A 88 11.04 3.49 10.82
CA ILE A 88 9.71 3.32 10.22
C ILE A 88 8.65 3.88 11.17
N ALA A 89 7.58 4.47 10.62
CA ALA A 89 6.46 5.00 11.39
C ALA A 89 6.02 4.02 12.49
N HIS A 90 5.95 4.52 13.72
CA HIS A 90 5.46 3.75 14.86
C HIS A 90 3.94 3.86 14.92
N VAL A 91 3.28 2.71 15.13
CA VAL A 91 1.83 2.64 15.28
C VAL A 91 1.44 2.96 16.73
N ASP A 92 0.93 4.18 16.93
CA ASP A 92 0.28 4.60 18.17
C ASP A 92 -1.21 4.91 17.94
N LEU A 93 -1.97 5.09 19.03
CA LEU A 93 -3.42 5.40 18.95
C LEU A 93 -3.71 6.67 18.16
N LYS A 94 -2.79 7.64 18.18
CA LYS A 94 -2.93 8.91 17.46
C LYS A 94 -2.83 8.66 15.95
N LEU A 95 -1.86 7.86 15.50
CA LEU A 95 -1.71 7.46 14.11
C LEU A 95 -2.93 6.70 13.61
N ILE A 96 -3.44 5.75 14.39
CA ILE A 96 -4.65 4.98 14.04
C ILE A 96 -5.82 5.93 13.81
N ARG A 97 -6.13 6.78 14.79
CA ARG A 97 -7.24 7.74 14.68
C ARG A 97 -7.06 8.66 13.46
N ASN A 98 -5.87 9.23 13.28
CA ASN A 98 -5.60 10.16 12.20
C ASN A 98 -5.73 9.48 10.83
N ALA A 99 -5.15 8.28 10.66
CA ALA A 99 -5.16 7.58 9.39
C ALA A 99 -6.58 7.15 8.97
N PHE A 100 -7.38 6.64 9.92
CA PHE A 100 -8.77 6.27 9.63
C PHE A 100 -9.67 7.48 9.40
N GLN A 101 -9.41 8.63 10.04
CA GLN A 101 -10.16 9.86 9.77
C GLN A 101 -9.90 10.40 8.36
N VAL A 102 -8.63 10.44 7.92
CA VAL A 102 -8.27 10.82 6.54
C VAL A 102 -8.91 9.85 5.54
N ARG A 103 -8.85 8.54 5.83
CA ARG A 103 -9.47 7.51 5.00
C ARG A 103 -10.98 7.75 4.83
N SER A 104 -11.70 7.95 5.93
CA SER A 104 -13.15 8.20 5.92
C SER A 104 -13.51 9.45 5.12
N LEU A 105 -12.78 10.56 5.30
CA LEU A 105 -13.07 11.81 4.59
C LEU A 105 -12.92 11.66 3.07
N ILE A 106 -11.83 11.01 2.62
CA ILE A 106 -11.57 10.85 1.18
C ILE A 106 -12.51 9.82 0.57
N GLU A 107 -12.64 8.63 1.18
CA GLU A 107 -13.45 7.56 0.58
C GLU A 107 -14.95 7.89 0.58
N ARG A 108 -15.42 8.73 1.51
CA ARG A 108 -16.80 9.24 1.51
C ARG A 108 -17.11 10.07 0.27
N GLU A 109 -16.20 10.95 -0.16
CA GLU A 109 -16.42 11.66 -1.42
C GLU A 109 -16.26 10.73 -2.63
N ALA A 110 -15.26 9.85 -2.55
CA ALA A 110 -15.01 8.87 -3.59
C ALA A 110 -16.25 8.01 -3.88
N VAL A 111 -16.93 7.49 -2.85
CA VAL A 111 -18.10 6.63 -3.05
C VAL A 111 -19.29 7.41 -3.60
N GLN A 112 -19.55 8.63 -3.14
CA GLN A 112 -20.63 9.48 -3.66
C GLN A 112 -20.44 9.78 -5.15
N HIS A 113 -19.20 10.03 -5.58
CA HIS A 113 -18.87 10.18 -6.99
C HIS A 113 -19.01 8.86 -7.75
N PHE A 114 -18.46 7.77 -7.21
CA PHE A 114 -18.41 6.45 -7.85
C PHE A 114 -19.79 5.88 -8.15
N VAL A 115 -20.79 6.16 -7.29
CA VAL A 115 -22.21 5.83 -7.51
C VAL A 115 -22.68 6.29 -8.88
N HIS A 116 -22.17 7.41 -9.40
CA HIS A 116 -22.63 8.00 -10.66
C HIS A 116 -21.66 7.73 -11.82
N SER A 117 -20.36 7.62 -11.54
CA SER A 117 -19.33 7.50 -12.58
C SER A 117 -19.02 6.08 -13.00
N ALA A 118 -19.18 5.09 -12.11
CA ALA A 118 -18.84 3.70 -12.40
C ALA A 118 -19.82 3.07 -13.40
N SER A 119 -19.34 2.28 -14.34
CA SER A 119 -20.21 1.52 -15.24
C SER A 119 -20.84 0.31 -14.52
N ASP A 120 -22.02 -0.14 -14.96
CA ASP A 120 -22.64 -1.36 -14.39
C ASP A 120 -21.72 -2.58 -14.53
N SER A 121 -21.04 -2.72 -15.67
CA SER A 121 -20.06 -3.80 -15.90
C SER A 121 -18.86 -3.74 -14.96
N GLU A 122 -18.42 -2.54 -14.58
CA GLU A 122 -17.34 -2.35 -13.62
C GLU A 122 -17.78 -2.75 -12.21
N LEU A 123 -18.98 -2.33 -11.78
CA LEU A 123 -19.55 -2.71 -10.49
C LEU A 123 -19.78 -4.22 -10.40
N GLN A 124 -20.27 -4.86 -11.46
CA GLN A 124 -20.44 -6.31 -11.54
C GLN A 124 -19.10 -7.06 -11.47
N ALA A 125 -18.06 -6.55 -12.12
CA ALA A 125 -16.72 -7.16 -12.04
C ALA A 125 -16.13 -7.05 -10.62
N ILE A 126 -16.30 -5.89 -9.97
CA ILE A 126 -15.92 -5.68 -8.57
C ILE A 126 -16.69 -6.67 -7.68
N GLU A 127 -18.02 -6.75 -7.83
CA GLU A 127 -18.86 -7.67 -7.07
C GLU A 127 -18.41 -9.13 -7.23
N ALA A 128 -18.21 -9.57 -8.47
CA ALA A 128 -17.78 -10.94 -8.79
C ALA A 128 -16.44 -11.28 -8.13
N SER A 129 -15.47 -10.35 -8.14
CA SER A 129 -14.18 -10.58 -7.46
C SER A 129 -14.33 -10.79 -5.94
N HIS A 130 -15.27 -10.09 -5.30
CA HIS A 130 -15.52 -10.25 -3.86
C HIS A 130 -16.24 -11.57 -3.57
N GLN A 131 -17.18 -11.96 -4.41
CA GLN A 131 -17.89 -13.24 -4.32
C GLN A 131 -16.94 -14.42 -4.53
N ASP A 132 -15.97 -14.32 -5.45
CA ASP A 132 -14.94 -15.36 -5.68
C ASP A 132 -14.13 -15.62 -4.40
N ILE A 133 -13.66 -14.56 -3.73
CA ILE A 133 -12.92 -14.69 -2.47
C ILE A 133 -13.76 -15.41 -1.41
N LEU A 134 -15.04 -15.06 -1.25
CA LEU A 134 -15.94 -15.70 -0.28
C LEU A 134 -16.23 -17.17 -0.62
N SER A 135 -16.41 -17.47 -1.91
CA SER A 135 -16.63 -18.83 -2.42
C SER A 135 -15.42 -19.72 -2.14
N ARG A 136 -14.22 -19.26 -2.54
CA ARG A 136 -12.96 -19.96 -2.29
C ARG A 136 -12.71 -20.18 -0.80
N ALA A 137 -12.98 -19.17 0.04
CA ALA A 137 -12.82 -19.28 1.48
C ALA A 137 -13.77 -20.29 2.13
N SER A 138 -14.98 -20.44 1.59
CA SER A 138 -16.01 -21.36 2.09
C SER A 138 -15.77 -22.81 1.62
N ALA A 139 -15.05 -22.99 0.51
CA ALA A 139 -14.68 -24.29 -0.04
C ALA A 139 -13.42 -24.91 0.58
N LEU A 140 -12.76 -24.22 1.52
CA LEU A 140 -11.57 -24.76 2.18
C LEU A 140 -11.95 -25.81 3.22
N ASP A 141 -11.36 -27.00 3.07
CA ASP A 141 -11.40 -28.08 4.06
C ASP A 141 -10.41 -27.84 5.23
N GLN A 142 -9.57 -26.82 5.13
CA GLN A 142 -8.52 -26.47 6.09
C GLN A 142 -8.69 -25.03 6.57
N PRO A 143 -8.09 -24.63 7.71
CA PRO A 143 -8.15 -23.25 8.17
C PRO A 143 -7.66 -22.27 7.10
N LEU A 144 -8.45 -21.22 6.82
CA LEU A 144 -8.12 -20.18 5.84
C LEU A 144 -6.76 -19.49 6.11
N ALA A 145 -6.24 -19.57 7.33
CA ALA A 145 -4.91 -19.07 7.68
C ALA A 145 -3.76 -19.82 7.00
N SER A 146 -4.02 -21.03 6.51
CA SER A 146 -3.05 -21.90 5.86
C SER A 146 -2.95 -21.69 4.34
N ASP A 147 -3.91 -20.97 3.73
CA ASP A 147 -3.87 -20.63 2.30
C ASP A 147 -3.37 -19.19 2.11
N ARG A 148 -2.05 -19.07 1.92
CA ARG A 148 -1.40 -17.78 1.73
C ARG A 148 -1.87 -17.07 0.45
N THR A 149 -2.10 -17.82 -0.61
CA THR A 149 -2.52 -17.28 -1.92
C THR A 149 -3.88 -16.62 -1.81
N LEU A 150 -4.85 -17.28 -1.16
CA LEU A 150 -6.17 -16.71 -0.97
C LEU A 150 -6.14 -15.46 -0.08
N LEU A 151 -5.29 -15.43 0.96
CA LEU A 151 -5.12 -14.23 1.78
C LEU A 151 -4.53 -13.06 0.98
N ASP A 152 -3.52 -13.30 0.16
CA ASP A 152 -2.90 -12.28 -0.68
C ASP A 152 -3.88 -11.77 -1.76
N ASP A 153 -4.65 -12.66 -2.40
CA ASP A 153 -5.70 -12.30 -3.36
C ASP A 153 -6.79 -11.45 -2.70
N ALA A 154 -7.26 -11.85 -1.53
CA ALA A 154 -8.30 -11.13 -0.81
C ALA A 154 -7.82 -9.75 -0.35
N GLN A 155 -6.55 -9.60 0.04
CA GLN A 155 -5.98 -8.28 0.28
C GLN A 155 -5.92 -7.43 -0.99
N ALA A 156 -5.55 -8.02 -2.12
CA ALA A 156 -5.53 -7.31 -3.39
C ALA A 156 -6.93 -6.81 -3.78
N VAL A 157 -7.97 -7.62 -3.57
CA VAL A 157 -9.38 -7.24 -3.76
C VAL A 157 -9.80 -6.13 -2.78
N ASP A 158 -9.50 -6.27 -1.48
CA ASP A 158 -9.79 -5.27 -0.44
C ASP A 158 -9.22 -3.91 -0.83
N TRP A 159 -7.90 -3.83 -1.03
CA TRP A 159 -7.24 -2.58 -1.36
C TRP A 159 -7.62 -2.04 -2.74
N GLY A 160 -7.76 -2.94 -3.72
CA GLY A 160 -8.09 -2.59 -5.10
C GLY A 160 -9.44 -1.87 -5.20
N LEU A 161 -10.43 -2.27 -4.40
CA LEU A 161 -11.71 -1.57 -4.34
C LEU A 161 -11.56 -0.13 -3.87
N HIS A 162 -10.94 0.10 -2.71
CA HIS A 162 -10.81 1.45 -2.17
C HIS A 162 -9.95 2.35 -3.05
N ASP A 163 -8.86 1.80 -3.60
CA ASP A 163 -8.02 2.48 -4.58
C ASP A 163 -8.83 2.91 -5.81
N ARG A 164 -9.69 2.01 -6.33
CA ARG A 164 -10.54 2.28 -7.49
C ARG A 164 -11.58 3.37 -7.22
N LEU A 165 -12.21 3.35 -6.04
CA LEU A 165 -13.14 4.41 -5.63
C LEU A 165 -12.47 5.78 -5.69
N VAL A 166 -11.28 5.90 -5.08
CA VAL A 166 -10.57 7.18 -4.98
C VAL A 166 -10.06 7.64 -6.34
N ASP A 167 -9.47 6.75 -7.13
CA ASP A 167 -8.94 7.11 -8.45
C ASP A 167 -10.04 7.53 -9.43
N ALA A 168 -11.28 7.05 -9.25
CA ALA A 168 -12.42 7.47 -10.06
C ALA A 168 -12.80 8.95 -9.89
N LEU A 169 -12.33 9.62 -8.83
CA LEU A 169 -12.49 11.07 -8.67
C LEU A 169 -11.74 11.87 -9.75
N GLY A 170 -10.74 11.26 -10.42
CA GLY A 170 -9.88 11.96 -11.39
C GLY A 170 -9.07 13.10 -10.76
N ASN A 171 -8.81 13.04 -9.45
CA ASN A 171 -8.09 14.05 -8.70
C ASN A 171 -6.75 13.49 -8.20
N ASP A 172 -5.69 13.73 -8.96
CA ASP A 172 -4.34 13.21 -8.69
C ASP A 172 -3.81 13.62 -7.30
N ILE A 173 -4.19 14.81 -6.81
CA ILE A 173 -3.77 15.30 -5.49
C ILE A 173 -4.42 14.44 -4.40
N LEU A 174 -5.72 14.16 -4.51
CA LEU A 174 -6.42 13.28 -3.56
C LEU A 174 -5.91 11.85 -3.64
N SER A 175 -5.68 11.31 -4.84
CA SER A 175 -5.08 9.99 -5.02
C SER A 175 -3.71 9.92 -4.35
N GLU A 176 -2.81 10.89 -4.54
CA GLU A 176 -1.48 10.88 -3.89
C GLU A 176 -1.59 10.90 -2.36
N ILE A 177 -2.42 11.79 -1.81
CA ILE A 177 -2.66 11.87 -0.36
C ILE A 177 -3.20 10.54 0.17
N TYR A 178 -4.15 9.94 -0.55
CA TYR A 178 -4.77 8.68 -0.18
C TYR A 178 -3.77 7.52 -0.22
N ARG A 179 -2.94 7.41 -1.27
CA ARG A 179 -1.90 6.36 -1.37
C ARG A 179 -0.87 6.46 -0.25
N VAL A 180 -0.55 7.66 0.24
CA VAL A 180 0.28 7.84 1.46
C VAL A 180 -0.43 7.39 2.70
N ASN A 181 -1.71 7.74 2.85
CA ASN A 181 -2.48 7.31 3.99
C ASN A 181 -2.73 5.80 4.03
N SER A 182 -2.97 5.15 2.88
CA SER A 182 -3.23 3.72 2.81
C SER A 182 -2.03 2.89 3.27
N LEU A 183 -0.79 3.36 3.08
CA LEU A 183 0.40 2.72 3.66
C LEU A 183 0.42 2.76 5.19
N ARG A 184 -0.05 3.85 5.81
CA ARG A 184 -0.19 3.92 7.27
C ARG A 184 -1.23 2.93 7.75
N VAL A 185 -2.38 2.84 7.06
CA VAL A 185 -3.42 1.86 7.39
C VAL A 185 -2.91 0.42 7.22
N ARG A 186 -2.09 0.14 6.21
CA ARG A 186 -1.43 -1.17 6.01
C ARG A 186 -0.47 -1.50 7.15
N LEU A 187 0.38 -0.56 7.56
CA LEU A 187 1.27 -0.71 8.72
C LEU A 187 0.48 -1.00 10.00
N ILE A 188 -0.62 -0.27 10.24
CA ILE A 188 -1.51 -0.51 11.39
C ILE A 188 -2.11 -1.92 11.33
N LYS A 189 -2.66 -2.33 10.18
CA LYS A 189 -3.28 -3.65 10.02
C LYS A 189 -2.27 -4.78 10.25
N LEU A 190 -1.02 -4.59 9.82
CA LEU A 190 0.07 -5.54 10.04
C LEU A 190 0.47 -5.64 11.51
N GLU A 191 0.68 -4.50 12.18
CA GLU A 191 1.10 -4.44 13.59
C GLU A 191 0.11 -5.14 14.52
N HIS A 192 -1.18 -4.95 14.30
CA HIS A 192 -2.24 -5.52 15.14
C HIS A 192 -2.66 -6.93 14.71
N SER A 193 -1.92 -7.57 13.79
CA SER A 193 -2.22 -8.93 13.31
C SER A 193 -3.69 -9.10 12.86
N VAL A 194 -4.32 -8.05 12.30
CA VAL A 194 -5.73 -8.11 11.88
C VAL A 194 -5.90 -8.60 10.45
N ILE A 195 -4.80 -8.88 9.75
CA ILE A 195 -4.80 -9.60 8.47
C ILE A 195 -5.00 -11.07 8.79
N THR A 196 -6.25 -11.45 9.04
CA THR A 196 -6.62 -12.83 9.35
C THR A 196 -7.91 -13.20 8.66
N PRO A 197 -8.12 -14.50 8.39
CA PRO A 197 -9.40 -15.05 7.98
C PRO A 197 -10.62 -14.45 8.68
N ALA A 198 -10.57 -14.44 10.02
CA ALA A 198 -11.65 -14.02 10.89
C ALA A 198 -12.04 -12.53 10.74
N ARG A 199 -11.17 -11.72 10.14
CA ARG A 199 -11.40 -10.29 9.90
C ARG A 199 -11.65 -9.97 8.43
N LEU A 200 -11.06 -10.76 7.54
CA LEU A 200 -11.14 -10.59 6.09
C LEU A 200 -12.54 -10.97 5.54
N ILE A 201 -13.11 -12.09 5.99
CA ILE A 201 -14.44 -12.53 5.52
C ILE A 201 -15.54 -11.51 5.89
N PRO A 202 -15.62 -11.00 7.13
CA PRO A 202 -16.53 -9.90 7.44
C PRO A 202 -16.28 -8.64 6.60
N ALA A 203 -15.03 -8.29 6.30
CA ALA A 203 -14.72 -7.13 5.46
C ALA A 203 -15.24 -7.31 4.01
N MET A 204 -15.07 -8.49 3.42
CA MET A 204 -15.62 -8.80 2.09
C MET A 204 -17.15 -8.73 2.07
N GLN A 205 -17.81 -9.22 3.12
CA GLN A 205 -19.27 -9.11 3.26
C GLN A 205 -19.72 -7.64 3.42
N GLU A 206 -19.01 -6.86 4.24
CA GLU A 206 -19.24 -5.42 4.38
C GLU A 206 -19.12 -4.69 3.03
N HIS A 207 -18.12 -5.05 2.21
CA HIS A 207 -17.94 -4.51 0.86
C HIS A 207 -19.13 -4.81 -0.05
N LEU A 208 -19.56 -6.06 -0.09
CA LEU A 208 -20.71 -6.46 -0.90
C LEU A 208 -21.99 -5.68 -0.56
N ARG A 209 -22.18 -5.28 0.70
CA ARG A 209 -23.33 -4.43 1.06
C ARG A 209 -23.29 -3.08 0.34
N PHE A 210 -22.17 -2.36 0.40
CA PHE A 210 -22.11 -1.06 -0.26
C PHE A 210 -21.96 -1.18 -1.78
N ILE A 211 -21.37 -2.26 -2.31
CA ILE A 211 -21.39 -2.56 -3.75
C ILE A 211 -22.83 -2.75 -4.24
N ALA A 212 -23.67 -3.45 -3.47
CA ALA A 212 -25.09 -3.58 -3.80
C ALA A 212 -25.83 -2.22 -3.82
N ALA A 213 -25.48 -1.31 -2.92
CA ALA A 213 -26.01 0.07 -2.95
C ALA A 213 -25.50 0.87 -4.16
N LEU A 214 -24.22 0.71 -4.54
CA LEU A 214 -23.66 1.27 -5.76
C LEU A 214 -24.41 0.79 -7.01
N LEU A 215 -24.72 -0.50 -7.12
CA LEU A 215 -25.48 -1.08 -8.22
C LEU A 215 -26.92 -0.53 -8.30
N ARG A 216 -27.54 -0.24 -7.16
CA ARG A 216 -28.85 0.44 -7.09
C ARG A 216 -28.77 1.95 -7.35
N ARG A 217 -27.56 2.49 -7.53
CA ARG A 217 -27.29 3.93 -7.65
C ARG A 217 -27.77 4.75 -6.44
N ASP A 218 -27.76 4.13 -5.26
CA ASP A 218 -28.17 4.77 -4.01
C ASP A 218 -26.96 5.36 -3.28
N ALA A 219 -26.71 6.65 -3.50
CA ALA A 219 -25.55 7.34 -2.94
C ALA A 219 -25.60 7.46 -1.40
N LEU A 220 -26.80 7.60 -0.83
CA LEU A 220 -26.96 7.76 0.61
C LEU A 220 -26.65 6.45 1.33
N ASP A 221 -27.26 5.36 0.87
CA ASP A 221 -27.05 4.02 1.43
C ASP A 221 -25.60 3.56 1.23
N ALA A 222 -25.03 3.75 0.03
CA ALA A 222 -23.62 3.42 -0.24
C ALA A 222 -22.66 4.16 0.70
N THR A 223 -22.92 5.45 0.95
CA THR A 223 -22.10 6.26 1.86
C THR A 223 -22.20 5.78 3.30
N GLN A 224 -23.41 5.51 3.78
CA GLN A 224 -23.61 5.00 5.14
C GLN A 224 -22.92 3.65 5.34
N LEU A 225 -23.09 2.72 4.40
CA LEU A 225 -22.51 1.38 4.47
C LEU A 225 -20.97 1.41 4.39
N LEU A 226 -20.39 2.35 3.64
CA LEU A 226 -18.94 2.59 3.63
C LEU A 226 -18.46 3.14 4.98
N ASP A 227 -19.16 4.13 5.55
CA ASP A 227 -18.80 4.68 6.87
C ASP A 227 -18.83 3.58 7.96
N GLU A 228 -19.84 2.71 7.93
CA GLU A 228 -19.93 1.52 8.79
C GLU A 228 -18.71 0.60 8.60
N HIS A 229 -18.34 0.30 7.35
CA HIS A 229 -17.16 -0.52 7.03
C HIS A 229 -15.86 0.09 7.59
N ILE A 230 -15.62 1.39 7.35
CA ILE A 230 -14.40 2.06 7.82
C ILE A 230 -14.36 2.09 9.35
N ASN A 231 -15.49 2.33 10.01
CA ASN A 231 -15.60 2.27 11.47
C ASN A 231 -15.38 0.85 12.01
N SER A 232 -15.94 -0.17 11.37
CA SER A 232 -15.70 -1.59 11.68
C SER A 232 -14.21 -1.91 11.59
N ALA A 233 -13.56 -1.55 10.48
CA ALA A 233 -12.13 -1.73 10.28
C ALA A 233 -11.27 -1.02 11.33
N ARG A 234 -11.63 0.21 11.72
CA ARG A 234 -10.97 0.94 12.81
C ARG A 234 -11.15 0.22 14.15
N ASN A 235 -12.37 -0.23 14.45
CA ASN A 235 -12.64 -0.90 15.71
C ASN A 235 -11.89 -2.24 15.80
N ARG A 236 -11.77 -2.99 14.70
CA ARG A 236 -10.99 -4.23 14.63
C ARG A 236 -9.53 -4.04 15.09
N VAL A 237 -8.89 -2.92 14.75
CA VAL A 237 -7.51 -2.62 15.19
C VAL A 237 -7.46 -2.05 16.61
N MET A 238 -8.45 -1.24 17.00
CA MET A 238 -8.52 -0.63 18.33
C MET A 238 -8.84 -1.63 19.45
N THR A 239 -9.58 -2.70 19.15
CA THR A 239 -9.96 -3.73 20.13
C THR A 239 -9.13 -5.01 20.00
N ALA A 240 -8.14 -5.04 19.11
CA ALA A 240 -7.18 -6.15 19.06
C ALA A 240 -6.34 -6.12 20.35
N PRO A 241 -6.17 -7.25 21.08
CA PRO A 241 -5.31 -7.30 22.25
C PRO A 241 -3.91 -6.77 21.91
N LEU A 242 -3.42 -5.79 22.68
CA LEU A 242 -2.05 -5.24 22.54
C LEU A 242 -0.96 -6.28 22.88
N GLU A 243 -1.35 -7.47 23.36
CA GLU A 243 -0.52 -8.44 24.06
C GLU A 243 0.42 -9.27 23.16
N GLN A 244 0.37 -9.11 21.83
CA GLN A 244 1.40 -9.67 20.93
C GLN A 244 2.60 -8.75 20.69
N VAL A 245 2.63 -7.54 21.27
CA VAL A 245 3.60 -6.49 20.87
C VAL A 245 4.66 -6.14 21.93
N ARG A 246 4.82 -6.86 23.05
CA ARG A 246 5.96 -6.60 23.95
C ARG A 246 6.62 -7.86 24.53
N SER A 247 7.85 -8.15 24.07
CA SER A 247 9.06 -8.26 24.92
C SER A 247 10.13 -9.23 24.37
N GLU A 248 10.77 -8.91 23.23
CA GLU A 248 12.06 -9.55 22.85
C GLU A 248 13.11 -8.55 22.35
N TRP A 249 12.99 -7.29 22.75
CA TRP A 249 14.02 -6.28 22.52
C TRP A 249 14.59 -5.78 23.84
N GLU A 250 15.16 -6.72 24.62
CA GLU A 250 16.40 -6.37 25.31
C GLU A 250 17.50 -6.37 24.24
N PRO A 251 18.21 -5.26 24.01
CA PRO A 251 19.42 -5.33 23.21
C PRO A 251 20.37 -6.28 23.92
N SER A 252 20.58 -7.45 23.32
CA SER A 252 21.56 -8.41 23.77
C SER A 252 22.88 -7.69 24.00
N LEU A 253 23.36 -7.85 25.24
CA LEU A 253 24.58 -7.29 25.79
C LEU A 253 25.69 -7.26 24.74
N ILE A 254 26.17 -6.04 24.45
CA ILE A 254 27.45 -5.82 23.78
C ILE A 254 28.49 -6.71 24.49
N PRO A 255 29.24 -7.56 23.77
CA PRO A 255 30.33 -8.29 24.40
C PRO A 255 31.32 -7.26 24.95
N SER A 256 31.47 -7.22 26.27
CA SER A 256 32.49 -6.40 26.91
C SER A 256 33.85 -6.88 26.41
N THR A 257 34.46 -6.15 25.48
CA THR A 257 35.89 -6.24 25.20
C THR A 257 36.64 -6.05 26.52
N PRO A 258 37.44 -7.02 26.98
CA PRO A 258 38.32 -6.78 28.11
C PRO A 258 39.32 -5.69 27.71
N ARG A 259 39.32 -4.59 28.47
CA ARG A 259 40.42 -3.63 28.42
C ARG A 259 41.67 -4.34 28.91
N ASN A 260 42.68 -4.41 28.05
CA ASN A 260 44.05 -4.62 28.50
C ASN A 260 44.40 -3.57 29.55
N ILE A 261 44.82 -4.03 30.71
CA ILE A 261 45.56 -3.24 31.70
C ILE A 261 46.76 -4.10 32.08
N THR A 262 47.94 -3.65 31.61
CA THR A 262 49.33 -3.98 32.00
C THR A 262 49.66 -5.40 32.45
#